data_AF-A0A918TS94-F1
#
_entry.id   AF-A0A918TS94-F1
#
_cell.length_a   1.000
_cell.length_b   1.000
_cell.length_c   1.000
_cell.angle_alpha   90.00
_cell.angle_beta   90.00
_cell.angle_gamma   90.00
#
_symmetry.space_group_name_H-M   'P 1'
#
loop_
_entity.id
_entity.type
_entity.pdbx_description
1 polymer ?
#
loop_
_entity_poly.entity_id
_entity_poly.type
_entity_poly.pdbx_seq_one_letter_code
_entity_poly.pdbx_strand_id
1 'polypeptide(L)'
;MTPNVARLGQAARRAALTQRHDVNPRSFSRRKPARPGLRSLVVALAAGLLAAGTGLAAPQPAQAAGDWKVPRLTVMPLGDSITAGVGSSGGNGYRAELRGQLSAHAGTFEYVGSQREQQMQHEGHRGWRIDQLSTAVERWLATARPNVVLLHIGANDVNYQYETESAPARLGHLVDQITAAAPQTTVLVSSLSTSTAEGTRERMKTFNAALPRLVEERRSKGFKVGYVDMGALTTKDLADWLHPNDAGYRKMADAFAGGVARAATDGWIRERVDVRPAPHRTVPGDHRVDVDGDGKADYLAVETDGSVQGWLNKGNGNWAGRGTVATGVGAPGDGVRFADLDGDRKADYLAVDDNGSVRAWLNKGGDGQGGWESRGTVATGVGAPRDKVRFADLDGDGKADYLVVDDDGSVRAWINKGGDGHGGWDGRGTLAAGAGAGASGDRVRFADLNGDGRADYLAVDDNGSVRAWLNPGDGNGAWASRGTVAAGVGAPGDTVRLSDVNGDGRADYLVVDEDGSVRAWLNRSPDGRDDWSAGVLLATGPLGSPGSRVRI
;
A
#
# COMPACT_ATOMS: atom_id res chain seq x y z
N MET A 1 34.35 -19.57 -39.83
CA MET A 1 35.64 -20.01 -39.24
C MET A 1 36.33 -18.78 -38.65
N THR A 2 37.02 -18.94 -37.53
CA THR A 2 37.88 -17.98 -36.78
C THR A 2 39.04 -17.41 -37.61
N PRO A 3 39.76 -16.31 -37.25
CA PRO A 3 40.20 -15.84 -35.90
C PRO A 3 39.90 -14.34 -35.60
N ASN A 4 40.11 -13.73 -34.42
CA ASN A 4 40.85 -13.96 -33.15
C ASN A 4 42.29 -13.36 -33.01
N VAL A 5 42.54 -12.78 -31.82
CA VAL A 5 43.83 -12.36 -31.18
C VAL A 5 44.46 -10.98 -31.48
N ALA A 6 44.16 -10.02 -30.60
CA ALA A 6 44.99 -9.04 -29.85
C ALA A 6 46.37 -8.52 -30.35
N ARG A 7 46.65 -7.24 -30.03
CA ARG A 7 47.97 -6.75 -29.61
C ARG A 7 47.90 -5.52 -28.68
N LEU A 8 48.68 -5.55 -27.59
CA LEU A 8 49.02 -4.44 -26.68
C LEU A 8 50.54 -4.17 -26.79
N GLY A 9 50.99 -2.95 -26.50
CA GLY A 9 52.38 -2.74 -26.04
C GLY A 9 53.10 -1.45 -26.48
N GLN A 10 53.41 -0.61 -25.48
CA GLN A 10 54.61 0.27 -25.31
C GLN A 10 54.96 1.30 -26.43
N ALA A 11 55.02 2.62 -26.22
CA ALA A 11 55.66 3.49 -25.21
C ALA A 11 57.17 3.77 -25.41
N ALA A 12 57.57 5.00 -25.78
CA ALA A 12 58.77 5.71 -25.29
C ALA A 12 59.00 7.16 -25.85
N ARG A 13 58.84 8.16 -24.97
CA ARG A 13 59.78 9.28 -24.62
C ARG A 13 60.52 10.18 -25.66
N ARG A 14 60.60 11.48 -25.26
CA ARG A 14 61.55 12.58 -25.61
C ARG A 14 61.32 13.33 -26.95
N ALA A 15 61.69 14.61 -27.12
CA ALA A 15 61.87 15.77 -26.21
C ALA A 15 62.19 17.06 -27.02
N ALA A 16 62.04 18.23 -26.37
CA ALA A 16 62.82 19.49 -26.54
C ALA A 16 62.43 20.59 -27.57
N LEU A 17 62.16 21.79 -27.01
CA LEU A 17 62.37 23.19 -27.49
C LEU A 17 61.64 23.66 -28.80
N THR A 18 61.28 24.94 -28.99
CA THR A 18 61.97 26.21 -28.63
C THR A 18 61.00 27.43 -28.52
N GLN A 19 61.30 28.39 -27.61
CA GLN A 19 61.29 29.89 -27.69
C GLN A 19 60.43 30.66 -28.77
N ARG A 20 59.96 31.92 -28.61
CA ARG A 20 60.28 33.08 -27.70
C ARG A 20 59.28 34.27 -27.84
N HIS A 21 59.52 35.35 -27.07
CA HIS A 21 59.02 36.76 -27.16
C HIS A 21 57.63 37.08 -26.55
N ASP A 22 57.50 37.90 -25.49
CA ASP A 22 57.76 39.36 -25.28
C ASP A 22 56.61 40.23 -25.88
N VAL A 23 56.01 41.25 -25.24
CA VAL A 23 56.56 42.51 -24.65
C VAL A 23 55.59 43.16 -23.62
N ASN A 24 56.11 44.08 -22.77
CA ASN A 24 55.46 44.86 -21.68
C ASN A 24 56.03 46.33 -21.71
N PRO A 25 55.72 47.37 -20.86
CA PRO A 25 54.83 47.49 -19.67
C PRO A 25 54.05 48.85 -19.54
N ARG A 26 53.59 49.20 -18.30
CA ARG A 26 53.35 50.56 -17.66
C ARG A 26 51.90 50.78 -17.13
N SER A 27 51.58 50.75 -15.82
CA SER A 27 51.97 51.56 -14.62
C SER A 27 51.08 52.80 -14.39
N PHE A 28 50.39 52.97 -13.25
CA PHE A 28 50.92 53.66 -12.03
C PHE A 28 50.21 53.27 -10.70
N SER A 29 50.71 53.76 -9.55
CA SER A 29 50.47 53.18 -8.19
C SER A 29 49.69 54.04 -7.18
N ARG A 30 49.14 53.39 -6.12
CA ARG A 30 49.17 53.84 -4.70
C ARG A 30 49.06 52.65 -3.71
N ARG A 31 49.48 52.83 -2.44
CA ARG A 31 49.84 51.78 -1.42
C ARG A 31 48.66 51.46 -0.46
N LYS A 32 48.32 50.19 -0.14
CA LYS A 32 48.76 49.27 0.98
C LYS A 32 48.54 49.81 2.42
N PRO A 33 48.19 48.98 3.45
CA PRO A 33 48.66 47.60 3.78
C PRO A 33 47.53 46.53 3.87
N ALA A 34 47.68 45.20 3.72
CA ALA A 34 48.73 44.17 3.92
C ALA A 34 48.53 43.27 5.18
N ARG A 35 48.02 42.04 4.98
CA ARG A 35 48.30 40.79 5.75
C ARG A 35 47.66 39.56 5.04
N PRO A 36 48.05 38.30 5.35
CA PRO A 36 48.94 37.54 4.47
C PRO A 36 48.25 36.38 3.71
N GLY A 37 48.94 35.83 2.70
CA GLY A 37 48.46 34.67 1.94
C GLY A 37 49.01 33.33 2.43
N LEU A 38 48.33 32.25 2.04
CA LEU A 38 48.80 30.86 2.02
C LEU A 38 48.24 30.24 0.73
N ARG A 39 49.06 30.05 -0.30
CA ARG A 39 49.60 28.74 -0.71
C ARG A 39 48.55 27.63 -0.77
N SER A 40 48.25 27.22 -2.00
CA SER A 40 47.47 26.02 -2.32
C SER A 40 48.03 24.80 -1.61
N LEU A 41 47.20 24.14 -0.82
CA LEU A 41 47.46 22.81 -0.30
C LEU A 41 46.52 21.84 -1.02
N VAL A 42 47.09 20.90 -1.78
CA VAL A 42 46.34 19.75 -2.27
C VAL A 42 46.05 18.87 -1.06
N VAL A 43 44.80 18.88 -0.59
CA VAL A 43 44.31 17.91 0.39
C VAL A 43 43.72 16.75 -0.37
N ALA A 44 44.28 15.56 -0.18
CA ALA A 44 43.67 14.33 -0.64
C ALA A 44 42.34 14.14 0.10
N LEU A 45 41.23 14.10 -0.64
CA LEU A 45 39.94 13.63 -0.13
C LEU A 45 40.02 12.11 0.07
N ALA A 46 40.63 11.71 1.20
CA ALA A 46 40.43 10.39 1.75
C ALA A 46 38.94 10.25 2.09
N ALA A 47 38.35 9.11 1.70
CA ALA A 47 36.94 8.82 1.96
C ALA A 47 36.70 8.59 3.46
N GLY A 48 36.45 9.69 4.18
CA GLY A 48 35.86 9.64 5.51
C GLY A 48 34.40 9.26 5.38
N LEU A 49 34.09 7.96 5.46
CA LEU A 49 32.76 7.54 5.90
C LEU A 49 32.55 8.10 7.31
N LEU A 50 31.88 9.25 7.39
CA LEU A 50 31.10 9.58 8.58
C LEU A 50 29.97 8.54 8.62
N ALA A 51 30.28 7.41 9.27
CA ALA A 51 29.25 6.57 9.84
C ALA A 51 28.51 7.43 10.86
N ALA A 52 27.46 8.12 10.38
CA ALA A 52 26.36 8.53 11.22
C ALA A 52 25.78 7.22 11.77
N GLY A 53 26.33 6.79 12.90
CA GLY A 53 25.83 5.66 13.65
C GLY A 53 24.40 6.00 14.00
N THR A 54 23.45 5.42 13.27
CA THR A 54 22.08 5.28 13.70
C THR A 54 22.13 4.43 14.94
N GLY A 55 22.32 5.10 16.07
CA GLY A 55 22.07 4.54 17.39
C GLY A 55 20.58 4.27 17.48
N LEU A 56 20.14 3.17 16.84
CA LEU A 56 18.93 2.48 17.19
C LEU A 56 19.02 2.29 18.70
N ALA A 57 18.17 3.00 19.44
CA ALA A 57 18.12 2.87 20.87
C ALA A 57 17.91 1.39 21.18
N ALA A 58 18.88 0.78 21.87
CA ALA A 58 18.78 -0.63 22.24
C ALA A 58 17.43 -0.88 22.91
N PRO A 59 16.75 -2.01 22.65
CA PRO A 59 15.45 -2.31 23.22
C PRO A 59 15.55 -2.15 24.74
N GLN A 60 14.89 -1.12 25.25
CA GLN A 60 14.96 -0.82 26.68
C GLN A 60 14.28 -1.96 27.44
N PRO A 61 14.90 -2.50 28.51
CA PRO A 61 14.29 -3.52 29.33
C PRO A 61 12.91 -3.05 29.81
N ALA A 62 12.03 -4.00 30.15
CA ALA A 62 10.74 -3.69 30.72
C ALA A 62 10.94 -2.80 31.96
N GLN A 63 10.65 -1.51 31.79
CA GLN A 63 10.79 -0.53 32.86
C GLN A 63 9.70 -0.85 33.89
N ALA A 64 10.09 -0.99 35.15
CA ALA A 64 9.15 -1.35 36.22
C ALA A 64 7.92 -0.44 36.17
N ALA A 65 6.74 -1.01 36.38
CA ALA A 65 5.46 -0.32 36.27
C ALA A 65 5.47 0.96 37.13
N GLY A 66 5.63 2.11 36.47
CA GLY A 66 5.56 3.41 37.14
C GLY A 66 4.14 3.72 37.59
N ASP A 67 3.99 4.80 38.36
CA ASP A 67 2.68 5.35 38.73
C ASP A 67 2.01 6.07 37.53
N TRP A 68 1.72 5.30 36.47
CA TRP A 68 0.89 5.74 35.36
C TRP A 68 -0.58 5.40 35.64
N LYS A 69 -1.49 6.28 35.21
CA LYS A 69 -2.94 6.07 35.27
C LYS A 69 -3.59 6.60 34.00
N VAL A 70 -4.62 5.90 33.50
CA VAL A 70 -5.46 6.36 32.39
C VAL A 70 -6.95 6.26 32.76
N PRO A 71 -7.83 7.19 32.35
CA PRO A 71 -9.25 7.11 32.68
C PRO A 71 -9.92 5.86 32.09
N ARG A 72 -9.63 5.55 30.82
CA ARG A 72 -10.15 4.40 30.09
C ARG A 72 -9.04 3.70 29.30
N LEU A 73 -9.01 2.37 29.37
CA LEU A 73 -8.11 1.53 28.59
C LEU A 73 -8.94 0.47 27.87
N THR A 74 -9.03 0.60 26.54
CA THR A 74 -9.81 -0.26 25.64
C THR A 74 -8.83 -0.88 24.66
N VAL A 75 -8.43 -2.12 24.94
CA VAL A 75 -7.31 -2.80 24.30
C VAL A 75 -7.82 -3.80 23.28
N MET A 76 -7.26 -3.78 22.07
CA MET A 76 -7.45 -4.84 21.06
C MET A 76 -6.17 -5.70 20.98
N PRO A 77 -6.17 -6.93 21.54
CA PRO A 77 -5.18 -7.94 21.25
C PRO A 77 -5.38 -8.42 19.80
N LEU A 78 -4.46 -8.08 18.90
CA LEU A 78 -4.57 -8.31 17.46
C LEU A 78 -3.45 -9.25 16.99
N GLY A 79 -3.79 -10.33 16.28
CA GLY A 79 -2.80 -11.31 15.84
C GLY A 79 -3.36 -12.65 15.40
N ASP A 80 -2.57 -13.71 15.63
CA ASP A 80 -2.86 -15.07 15.18
C ASP A 80 -3.25 -16.05 16.32
N SER A 81 -2.89 -17.33 16.20
CA SER A 81 -3.12 -18.37 17.22
C SER A 81 -2.41 -18.08 18.55
N ILE A 82 -1.32 -17.32 18.55
CA ILE A 82 -0.60 -16.93 19.76
C ILE A 82 -1.42 -15.87 20.52
N THR A 83 -2.00 -14.89 19.83
CA THR A 83 -2.95 -13.94 20.44
C THR A 83 -4.26 -14.64 20.85
N ALA A 84 -4.72 -15.63 20.07
CA ALA A 84 -5.84 -16.48 20.48
C ALA A 84 -5.52 -17.33 21.73
N GLY A 85 -4.25 -17.58 22.06
CA GLY A 85 -3.85 -18.24 23.29
C GLY A 85 -3.68 -19.76 23.20
N VAL A 86 -3.48 -20.31 21.99
CA VAL A 86 -3.15 -21.73 21.80
C VAL A 86 -1.89 -22.08 22.61
N GLY A 87 -1.88 -23.23 23.29
CA GLY A 87 -0.77 -23.63 24.18
C GLY A 87 -0.90 -23.15 25.63
N SER A 88 -1.81 -22.22 25.94
CA SER A 88 -2.14 -21.87 27.33
C SER A 88 -3.17 -22.83 27.93
N SER A 89 -3.03 -23.19 29.21
CA SER A 89 -3.96 -24.10 29.90
C SER A 89 -5.36 -23.49 30.05
N GLY A 90 -5.44 -22.17 30.21
CA GLY A 90 -6.70 -21.42 30.33
C GLY A 90 -7.31 -20.93 29.02
N GLY A 91 -6.68 -21.18 27.86
CA GLY A 91 -7.14 -20.72 26.53
C GLY A 91 -7.11 -19.20 26.30
N ASN A 92 -6.55 -18.41 27.22
CA ASN A 92 -6.51 -16.94 27.12
C ASN A 92 -5.14 -16.38 26.67
N GLY A 93 -4.10 -17.22 26.57
CA GLY A 93 -2.75 -16.77 26.27
C GLY A 93 -2.25 -15.73 27.27
N TYR A 94 -1.58 -14.69 26.78
CA TYR A 94 -1.08 -13.59 27.61
C TYR A 94 -2.21 -12.69 28.16
N ARG A 95 -3.43 -12.76 27.61
CA ARG A 95 -4.51 -11.80 27.89
C ARG A 95 -4.98 -11.86 29.35
N ALA A 96 -4.94 -13.05 29.97
CA ALA A 96 -5.36 -13.24 31.35
C ALA A 96 -4.45 -12.51 32.36
N GLU A 97 -3.15 -12.77 32.30
CA GLU A 97 -2.15 -12.12 33.14
C GLU A 97 -2.11 -10.60 32.88
N LEU A 98 -2.06 -10.22 31.60
CA LEU A 98 -2.01 -8.82 31.17
C LEU A 98 -3.22 -8.01 31.66
N ARG A 99 -4.43 -8.60 31.72
CA ARG A 99 -5.61 -7.96 32.31
C ARG A 99 -5.39 -7.63 33.78
N GLY A 100 -4.81 -8.55 34.56
CA GLY A 100 -4.50 -8.34 35.97
C GLY A 100 -3.54 -7.16 36.16
N GLN A 101 -2.47 -7.13 35.36
CA GLN A 101 -1.46 -6.06 35.39
C GLN A 101 -2.04 -4.70 34.97
N LEU A 102 -2.80 -4.61 33.87
CA LEU A 102 -3.30 -3.34 33.34
C LEU A 102 -4.51 -2.78 34.09
N SER A 103 -5.40 -3.62 34.64
CA SER A 103 -6.63 -3.17 35.31
C SER A 103 -6.34 -2.31 36.54
N ALA A 104 -5.21 -2.50 37.20
CA ALA A 104 -4.79 -1.67 38.34
C ALA A 104 -4.44 -0.22 37.95
N HIS A 105 -4.19 0.06 36.67
CA HIS A 105 -3.78 1.37 36.15
C HIS A 105 -4.87 2.12 35.38
N ALA A 106 -6.01 1.49 35.11
CA ALA A 106 -7.11 2.09 34.36
C ALA A 106 -8.34 2.35 35.25
N GLY A 107 -9.03 3.48 35.05
CA GLY A 107 -10.34 3.72 35.68
C GLY A 107 -11.40 2.72 35.19
N THR A 108 -11.37 2.40 33.89
CA THR A 108 -12.09 1.27 33.29
C THR A 108 -11.20 0.51 32.33
N PHE A 109 -11.17 -0.83 32.43
CA PHE A 109 -10.41 -1.71 31.54
C PHE A 109 -11.33 -2.63 30.73
N GLU A 110 -11.14 -2.67 29.41
CA GLU A 110 -11.86 -3.54 28.49
C GLU A 110 -10.92 -4.14 27.43
N TYR A 111 -11.09 -5.43 27.14
CA TYR A 111 -10.58 -6.01 25.90
C TYR A 111 -11.69 -5.94 24.85
N VAL A 112 -11.35 -5.57 23.62
CA VAL A 112 -12.28 -5.49 22.49
C VAL A 112 -11.82 -6.30 21.29
N GLY A 113 -12.80 -6.78 20.53
CA GLY A 113 -12.62 -7.62 19.35
C GLY A 113 -13.82 -8.52 19.09
N SER A 114 -13.93 -9.02 17.87
CA SER A 114 -14.98 -9.91 17.39
C SER A 114 -14.80 -11.36 17.84
N GLN A 115 -13.56 -11.80 18.06
CA GLN A 115 -13.27 -13.11 18.65
C GLN A 115 -13.41 -13.07 20.17
N ARG A 116 -13.77 -14.21 20.77
CA ARG A 116 -13.78 -14.40 22.22
C ARG A 116 -13.32 -15.81 22.55
N GLU A 117 -12.32 -15.88 23.42
CA GLU A 117 -11.93 -17.12 24.10
C GLU A 117 -12.25 -16.96 25.59
N GLN A 118 -12.91 -17.95 26.17
CA GLN A 118 -13.51 -17.86 27.50
C GLN A 118 -14.34 -16.58 27.67
N GLN A 119 -13.89 -15.63 28.50
CA GLN A 119 -14.56 -14.36 28.76
C GLN A 119 -13.87 -13.16 28.10
N MET A 120 -12.69 -13.33 27.48
CA MET A 120 -11.87 -12.22 27.00
C MET A 120 -11.98 -12.07 25.47
N GLN A 121 -12.40 -10.89 25.02
CA GLN A 121 -12.42 -10.54 23.59
C GLN A 121 -10.99 -10.36 23.05
N HIS A 122 -10.84 -10.53 21.73
CA HIS A 122 -9.60 -10.30 20.98
C HIS A 122 -9.88 -10.29 19.47
N GLU A 123 -8.85 -10.01 18.68
CA GLU A 123 -8.75 -10.25 17.24
C GLU A 123 -7.56 -11.18 16.97
N GLY A 124 -7.59 -12.36 17.58
CA GLY A 124 -6.58 -13.41 17.42
C GLY A 124 -7.13 -14.52 16.53
N HIS A 125 -6.63 -14.64 15.30
CA HIS A 125 -7.18 -15.53 14.27
C HIS A 125 -6.22 -16.68 13.95
N ARG A 126 -6.60 -17.90 14.35
CA ARG A 126 -5.71 -19.07 14.28
C ARG A 126 -5.28 -19.36 12.84
N GLY A 127 -3.97 -19.45 12.59
CA GLY A 127 -3.38 -19.71 11.27
C GLY A 127 -3.33 -18.51 10.32
N TRP A 128 -3.82 -17.33 10.71
CA TRP A 128 -3.83 -16.15 9.83
C TRP A 128 -2.44 -15.53 9.66
N ARG A 129 -2.19 -15.05 8.45
CA ARG A 129 -1.03 -14.25 8.06
C ARG A 129 -1.30 -12.74 8.13
N ILE A 130 -0.25 -11.95 7.94
CA ILE A 130 -0.32 -10.48 7.86
C ILE A 130 -1.32 -10.00 6.79
N ASP A 131 -1.25 -10.55 5.57
CA ASP A 131 -2.10 -10.15 4.44
C ASP A 131 -3.59 -10.39 4.75
N GLN A 132 -3.91 -11.56 5.30
CA GLN A 132 -5.28 -11.92 5.67
C GLN A 132 -5.82 -11.00 6.76
N LEU A 133 -4.98 -10.66 7.76
CA LEU A 133 -5.35 -9.78 8.86
C LEU A 133 -5.55 -8.32 8.39
N SER A 134 -4.76 -7.85 7.43
CA SER A 134 -4.95 -6.55 6.76
C SER A 134 -6.32 -6.40 6.08
N THR A 135 -6.89 -7.45 5.48
CA THR A 135 -8.22 -7.34 4.81
C THR A 135 -9.36 -6.93 5.76
N ALA A 136 -9.22 -7.21 7.07
CA ALA A 136 -10.30 -7.13 8.04
C ALA A 136 -10.08 -6.09 9.16
N VAL A 137 -8.84 -5.63 9.36
CA VAL A 137 -8.45 -4.82 10.53
C VAL A 137 -9.28 -3.54 10.67
N GLU A 138 -9.54 -2.81 9.59
CA GLU A 138 -10.21 -1.52 9.67
C GLU A 138 -11.70 -1.63 10.05
N ARG A 139 -12.38 -2.70 9.61
CA ARG A 139 -13.74 -3.02 10.06
C ARG A 139 -13.79 -3.29 11.57
N TRP A 140 -12.79 -3.99 12.09
CA TRP A 140 -12.68 -4.24 13.53
C TRP A 140 -12.36 -2.97 14.31
N LEU A 141 -11.43 -2.13 13.82
CA LEU A 141 -11.13 -0.83 14.43
C LEU A 141 -12.38 0.07 14.48
N ALA A 142 -13.11 0.20 13.38
CA ALA A 142 -14.33 1.01 13.30
C ALA A 142 -15.42 0.54 14.27
N THR A 143 -15.57 -0.78 14.44
CA THR A 143 -16.53 -1.39 15.36
C THR A 143 -16.10 -1.23 16.82
N ALA A 144 -14.87 -1.62 17.15
CA ALA A 144 -14.37 -1.79 18.50
C ALA A 144 -13.78 -0.52 19.13
N ARG A 145 -13.30 0.41 18.29
CA ARG A 145 -12.66 1.70 18.66
C ARG A 145 -11.64 1.60 19.82
N PRO A 146 -10.63 0.72 19.71
CA PRO A 146 -9.61 0.54 20.74
C PRO A 146 -8.68 1.74 20.82
N ASN A 147 -8.34 2.18 22.03
CA ASN A 147 -7.30 3.21 22.21
C ASN A 147 -5.88 2.62 22.27
N VAL A 148 -5.76 1.29 22.43
CA VAL A 148 -4.50 0.55 22.30
C VAL A 148 -4.71 -0.71 21.45
N VAL A 149 -3.87 -0.91 20.44
CA VAL A 149 -3.74 -2.17 19.70
C VAL A 149 -2.43 -2.86 20.12
N LEU A 150 -2.50 -4.14 20.47
CA LEU A 150 -1.35 -4.99 20.73
C LEU A 150 -1.18 -5.92 19.53
N LEU A 151 -0.16 -5.70 18.70
CA LEU A 151 -0.01 -6.40 17.43
C LEU A 151 1.07 -7.48 17.52
N HIS A 152 0.66 -8.75 17.36
CA HIS A 152 1.53 -9.93 17.29
C HIS A 152 1.11 -10.81 16.10
N ILE A 153 1.73 -10.61 14.95
CA ILE A 153 1.39 -11.27 13.68
C ILE A 153 2.65 -11.48 12.84
N GLY A 154 2.63 -12.49 11.96
CA GLY A 154 3.76 -12.84 11.08
C GLY A 154 4.37 -14.22 11.37
N ALA A 155 3.97 -14.88 12.46
CA ALA A 155 4.44 -16.24 12.78
C ALA A 155 4.04 -17.24 11.68
N ASN A 156 2.83 -17.10 11.14
CA ASN A 156 2.33 -17.94 10.05
C ASN A 156 3.00 -17.63 8.70
N ASP A 157 3.25 -16.36 8.37
CA ASP A 157 4.02 -15.98 7.19
C ASP A 157 5.41 -16.65 7.19
N VAL A 158 6.11 -16.54 8.32
CA VAL A 158 7.44 -17.12 8.52
C VAL A 158 7.41 -18.66 8.56
N ASN A 159 6.39 -19.26 9.17
CA ASN A 159 6.28 -20.71 9.24
C ASN A 159 5.93 -21.35 7.89
N TYR A 160 4.90 -20.83 7.22
CA TYR A 160 4.44 -21.33 5.91
C TYR A 160 5.35 -20.88 4.76
N GLN A 161 6.40 -20.09 5.04
CA GLN A 161 7.33 -19.54 4.05
C GLN A 161 6.61 -18.68 2.99
N TYR A 162 5.53 -18.02 3.39
CA TYR A 162 4.74 -17.15 2.55
C TYR A 162 5.41 -15.77 2.47
N GLU A 163 6.04 -15.49 1.32
CA GLU A 163 6.70 -14.22 0.99
C GLU A 163 7.55 -13.65 2.16
N THR A 164 8.45 -14.46 2.73
CA THR A 164 9.13 -14.09 3.99
C THR A 164 10.04 -12.87 3.88
N GLU A 165 10.43 -12.50 2.66
CA GLU A 165 11.19 -11.27 2.36
C GLU A 165 10.29 -10.02 2.35
N SER A 166 9.04 -10.12 1.86
CA SER A 166 8.07 -9.01 1.85
C SER A 166 7.35 -8.85 3.19
N ALA A 167 7.32 -9.90 4.03
CA ALA A 167 6.52 -9.93 5.25
C ALA A 167 6.76 -8.73 6.21
N PRO A 168 7.99 -8.23 6.45
CA PRO A 168 8.18 -7.01 7.24
C PRO A 168 7.58 -5.77 6.58
N ALA A 169 7.63 -5.63 5.25
CA ALA A 169 6.98 -4.54 4.53
C ALA A 169 5.44 -4.64 4.66
N ARG A 170 4.87 -5.83 4.47
CA ARG A 170 3.42 -6.08 4.69
C ARG A 170 2.98 -5.74 6.12
N LEU A 171 3.79 -6.05 7.14
CA LEU A 171 3.52 -5.61 8.52
C LEU A 171 3.60 -4.08 8.66
N GLY A 172 4.51 -3.43 7.93
CA GLY A 172 4.57 -1.97 7.84
C GLY A 172 3.27 -1.37 7.29
N HIS A 173 2.79 -1.89 6.16
CA HIS A 173 1.51 -1.48 5.56
C HIS A 173 0.34 -1.71 6.51
N LEU A 174 0.29 -2.84 7.22
CA LEU A 174 -0.73 -3.09 8.26
C LEU A 174 -0.71 -2.03 9.38
N VAL A 175 0.47 -1.62 9.86
CA VAL A 175 0.57 -0.56 10.87
C VAL A 175 0.15 0.79 10.28
N ASP A 176 0.43 1.07 9.01
CA ASP A 176 -0.02 2.28 8.32
C ASP A 176 -1.55 2.29 8.15
N GLN A 177 -2.18 1.16 7.80
CA GLN A 177 -3.65 1.01 7.79
C GLN A 177 -4.26 1.32 9.17
N ILE A 178 -3.72 0.72 10.24
CA ILE A 178 -4.21 0.95 11.61
C ILE A 178 -4.07 2.43 12.01
N THR A 179 -2.94 3.06 11.70
CA THR A 179 -2.68 4.46 12.08
C THR A 179 -3.37 5.49 11.18
N ALA A 180 -3.72 5.14 9.94
CA ALA A 180 -4.55 5.96 9.07
C ALA A 180 -6.03 5.95 9.51
N ALA A 181 -6.57 4.77 9.84
CA ALA A 181 -7.93 4.62 10.35
C ALA A 181 -8.10 5.22 11.75
N ALA A 182 -7.16 4.92 12.64
CA ALA A 182 -7.19 5.30 14.05
C ALA A 182 -5.96 6.12 14.45
N PRO A 183 -5.80 7.37 13.95
CA PRO A 183 -4.60 8.20 14.17
C PRO A 183 -4.36 8.61 15.63
N GLN A 184 -5.36 8.39 16.49
CA GLN A 184 -5.30 8.63 17.93
C GLN A 184 -5.03 7.35 18.74
N THR A 185 -5.04 6.18 18.12
CA THR A 185 -4.80 4.89 18.77
C THR A 185 -3.31 4.60 18.88
N THR A 186 -2.91 4.11 20.06
CA THR A 186 -1.55 3.60 20.27
C THR A 186 -1.42 2.21 19.65
N VAL A 187 -0.38 1.97 18.85
CA VAL A 187 -0.09 0.66 18.24
C VAL A 187 1.21 0.11 18.80
N LEU A 188 1.14 -1.01 19.51
CA LEU A 188 2.30 -1.69 20.09
C LEU A 188 2.63 -2.93 19.25
N VAL A 189 3.64 -2.81 18.39
CA VAL A 189 4.11 -3.85 17.48
C VAL A 189 5.14 -4.72 18.19
N SER A 190 4.86 -6.01 18.31
CA SER A 190 5.77 -6.95 18.98
C SER A 190 6.65 -7.73 18.02
N SER A 191 7.83 -8.15 18.48
CA SER A 191 8.59 -9.20 17.81
C SER A 191 7.91 -10.56 17.96
N LEU A 192 8.12 -11.45 16.99
CA LEU A 192 7.68 -12.84 17.05
C LEU A 192 8.40 -13.58 18.19
N SER A 193 7.69 -14.48 18.87
CA SER A 193 8.30 -15.42 19.81
C SER A 193 9.23 -16.40 19.07
N THR A 194 10.11 -17.10 19.81
CA THR A 194 10.93 -18.17 19.23
C THR A 194 10.10 -19.40 18.85
N SER A 195 10.67 -20.27 18.01
CA SER A 195 10.20 -21.63 17.72
C SER A 195 11.25 -22.67 18.14
N THR A 196 10.86 -23.92 18.37
CA THR A 196 11.82 -25.04 18.49
C THR A 196 12.31 -25.55 17.12
N ALA A 197 11.56 -25.29 16.04
CA ALA A 197 11.94 -25.64 14.68
C ALA A 197 12.99 -24.67 14.16
N GLU A 198 14.21 -25.15 13.94
CA GLU A 198 15.38 -24.31 13.63
C GLU A 198 15.18 -23.41 12.40
N GLY A 199 14.73 -23.97 11.27
CA GLY A 199 14.49 -23.18 10.05
C GLY A 199 13.46 -22.06 10.23
N THR A 200 12.39 -22.32 10.99
CA THR A 200 11.38 -21.30 11.33
C THR A 200 11.97 -20.26 12.28
N ARG A 201 12.74 -20.67 13.29
CA ARG A 201 13.42 -19.78 14.24
C ARG A 201 14.41 -18.83 13.56
N GLU A 202 15.21 -19.30 12.60
CA GLU A 202 16.15 -18.43 11.90
C GLU A 202 15.42 -17.41 11.01
N ARG A 203 14.35 -17.80 10.30
CA ARG A 203 13.51 -16.85 9.57
C ARG A 203 12.80 -15.85 10.50
N MET A 204 12.39 -16.26 11.70
CA MET A 204 11.83 -15.37 12.73
C MET A 204 12.85 -14.32 13.19
N LYS A 205 14.13 -14.67 13.33
CA LYS A 205 15.19 -13.69 13.62
C LYS A 205 15.33 -12.66 12.50
N THR A 206 15.33 -13.09 11.23
CA THR A 206 15.39 -12.19 10.07
C THR A 206 14.20 -11.23 10.04
N PHE A 207 12.98 -11.74 10.26
CA PHE A 207 11.78 -10.91 10.37
C PHE A 207 11.87 -9.89 11.52
N ASN A 208 12.23 -10.37 12.72
CA ASN A 208 12.33 -9.54 13.93
C ASN A 208 13.39 -8.43 13.80
N ALA A 209 14.48 -8.66 13.06
CA ALA A 209 15.54 -7.67 12.86
C ALA A 209 15.07 -6.40 12.12
N ALA A 210 14.01 -6.48 11.32
CA ALA A 210 13.45 -5.32 10.60
C ALA A 210 12.55 -4.42 11.48
N LEU A 211 11.94 -4.99 12.53
CA LEU A 211 10.83 -4.35 13.25
C LEU A 211 11.20 -3.07 14.02
N PRO A 212 12.36 -2.96 14.71
CA PRO A 212 12.72 -1.72 15.41
C PRO A 212 12.81 -0.52 14.46
N ARG A 213 13.33 -0.73 13.24
CA ARG A 213 13.42 0.31 12.21
C ARG A 213 12.03 0.66 11.65
N LEU A 214 11.22 -0.35 11.32
CA LEU A 214 9.84 -0.20 10.83
C LEU A 214 9.00 0.65 11.78
N VAL A 215 9.12 0.43 13.09
CA VAL A 215 8.44 1.20 14.13
C VAL A 215 8.98 2.63 14.20
N GLU A 216 10.31 2.81 14.24
CA GLU A 216 10.92 4.14 14.37
C GLU A 216 10.65 5.05 13.14
N GLU A 217 10.59 4.49 11.93
CA GLU A 217 10.19 5.20 10.71
C GLU A 217 8.74 5.73 10.76
N ARG A 218 7.89 5.18 11.62
CA ARG A 218 6.52 5.65 11.86
C ARG A 218 6.45 6.58 13.08
N ARG A 219 7.16 6.24 14.15
CA ARG A 219 7.27 7.08 15.36
C ARG A 219 7.85 8.46 15.04
N SER A 220 8.90 8.52 14.21
CA SER A 220 9.53 9.77 13.75
C SER A 220 8.61 10.65 12.88
N LYS A 221 7.58 10.07 12.25
CA LYS A 221 6.50 10.81 11.54
C LYS A 221 5.38 11.29 12.49
N GLY A 222 5.51 11.04 13.79
CA GLY A 222 4.58 11.49 14.83
C GLY A 222 3.52 10.48 15.27
N PHE A 223 3.38 9.35 14.55
CA PHE A 223 2.43 8.28 14.86
C PHE A 223 2.73 7.62 16.21
N LYS A 224 1.69 7.13 16.90
CA LYS A 224 1.79 6.53 18.25
C LYS A 224 2.14 5.05 18.18
N VAL A 225 3.23 4.73 17.47
CA VAL A 225 3.71 3.35 17.27
C VAL A 225 4.89 3.07 18.20
N GLY A 226 4.84 1.97 18.94
CA GLY A 226 5.88 1.50 19.85
C GLY A 226 6.28 0.05 19.57
N TYR A 227 7.53 -0.30 19.89
CA TYR A 227 8.07 -1.64 19.74
C TYR A 227 8.02 -2.40 21.08
N VAL A 228 7.68 -3.69 21.05
CA VAL A 228 7.62 -4.59 22.20
C VAL A 228 8.48 -5.82 21.93
N ASP A 229 9.53 -6.01 22.72
CA ASP A 229 10.44 -7.14 22.51
C ASP A 229 9.98 -8.41 23.25
N MET A 230 9.76 -9.49 22.49
CA MET A 230 9.46 -10.83 22.99
C MET A 230 10.71 -11.70 23.21
N GLY A 231 11.92 -11.15 23.05
CA GLY A 231 13.20 -11.86 23.21
C GLY A 231 13.46 -12.54 24.56
N ALA A 232 12.64 -12.26 25.59
CA ALA A 232 12.66 -12.99 26.86
C ALA A 232 12.10 -14.43 26.77
N LEU A 233 11.35 -14.76 25.72
CA LEU A 233 10.83 -16.11 25.47
C LEU A 233 11.91 -17.00 24.85
N THR A 234 12.08 -18.19 25.43
CA THR A 234 13.01 -19.23 24.99
C THR A 234 12.25 -20.47 24.54
N THR A 235 12.93 -21.45 23.96
CA THR A 235 12.30 -22.73 23.56
C THR A 235 11.73 -23.55 24.72
N LYS A 236 12.12 -23.25 25.97
CA LYS A 236 11.52 -23.85 27.20
C LYS A 236 10.16 -23.25 27.55
N ASP A 237 9.84 -22.09 26.98
CA ASP A 237 8.61 -21.34 27.24
C ASP A 237 7.50 -21.70 26.23
N LEU A 238 7.69 -22.75 25.42
CA LEU A 238 6.73 -23.24 24.43
C LEU A 238 5.99 -24.50 24.91
N ALA A 239 4.75 -24.67 24.50
CA ALA A 239 3.92 -25.86 24.73
C ALA A 239 4.08 -26.90 23.61
N ASP A 240 4.33 -26.43 22.39
CA ASP A 240 4.67 -27.24 21.22
C ASP A 240 5.91 -26.63 20.51
N TRP A 241 6.01 -26.77 19.19
CA TRP A 241 7.14 -26.23 18.41
C TRP A 241 7.03 -24.72 18.12
N LEU A 242 5.87 -24.09 18.35
CA LEU A 242 5.57 -22.69 18.01
C LEU A 242 4.92 -21.92 19.16
N HIS A 243 3.91 -22.50 19.79
CA HIS A 243 3.01 -21.79 20.68
C HIS A 243 3.59 -21.70 22.10
N PRO A 244 3.54 -20.52 22.76
CA PRO A 244 3.92 -20.38 24.16
C PRO A 244 3.11 -21.30 25.10
N ASN A 245 3.75 -21.72 26.19
CA ASN A 245 3.07 -22.29 27.36
C ASN A 245 2.74 -21.19 28.38
N ASP A 246 2.13 -21.54 29.52
CA ASP A 246 1.74 -20.56 30.55
C ASP A 246 2.92 -19.76 31.17
N ALA A 247 4.17 -20.23 31.05
CA ALA A 247 5.34 -19.44 31.42
C ALA A 247 5.72 -18.44 30.31
N GLY A 248 5.67 -18.86 29.04
CA GLY A 248 5.88 -17.97 27.90
C GLY A 248 4.83 -16.86 27.79
N TYR A 249 3.56 -17.20 28.00
CA TYR A 249 2.48 -16.22 27.96
C TYR A 249 2.56 -15.17 29.09
N ARG A 250 3.07 -15.51 30.26
CA ARG A 250 3.37 -14.51 31.30
C ARG A 250 4.47 -13.54 30.86
N LYS A 251 5.55 -14.02 30.25
CA LYS A 251 6.60 -13.16 29.68
C LYS A 251 6.07 -12.23 28.58
N MET A 252 5.15 -12.70 27.73
CA MET A 252 4.47 -11.86 26.74
C MET A 252 3.58 -10.80 27.39
N ALA A 253 2.89 -11.15 28.47
CA ALA A 253 2.10 -10.19 29.25
C ALA A 253 3.00 -9.10 29.85
N ASP A 254 4.11 -9.47 30.51
CA ASP A 254 5.07 -8.51 31.08
C ASP A 254 5.63 -7.55 30.01
N ALA A 255 5.97 -8.09 28.83
CA ALA A 255 6.48 -7.30 27.71
C ALA A 255 5.44 -6.30 27.18
N PHE A 256 4.19 -6.73 26.96
CA PHE A 256 3.10 -5.85 26.54
C PHE A 256 2.72 -4.84 27.62
N ALA A 257 2.70 -5.22 28.90
CA ALA A 257 2.44 -4.32 30.02
C ALA A 257 3.48 -3.20 30.09
N GLY A 258 4.77 -3.52 29.94
CA GLY A 258 5.84 -2.53 29.83
C GLY A 258 5.69 -1.63 28.59
N GLY A 259 5.19 -2.16 27.47
CA GLY A 259 4.82 -1.38 26.29
C GLY A 259 3.70 -0.36 26.56
N VAL A 260 2.60 -0.81 27.18
CA VAL A 260 1.45 0.04 27.55
C VAL A 260 1.84 1.09 28.58
N ALA A 261 2.63 0.72 29.60
CA ALA A 261 3.13 1.64 30.62
C ALA A 261 3.97 2.78 30.03
N ARG A 262 4.85 2.46 29.07
CA ARG A 262 5.63 3.48 28.33
C ARG A 262 4.72 4.38 27.49
N ALA A 263 3.78 3.83 26.72
CA ALA A 263 2.86 4.63 25.92
C ALA A 263 1.92 5.52 26.78
N ALA A 264 1.52 5.05 27.96
CA ALA A 264 0.78 5.86 28.93
C ALA A 264 1.64 7.02 29.47
N THR A 265 2.89 6.74 29.83
CA THR A 265 3.85 7.72 30.36
C THR A 265 4.21 8.78 29.30
N ASP A 266 4.37 8.37 28.04
CA ASP A 266 4.59 9.28 26.90
C ASP A 266 3.31 10.06 26.49
N GLY A 267 2.17 9.84 27.16
CA GLY A 267 0.91 10.54 26.92
C GLY A 267 0.19 10.14 25.63
N TRP A 268 0.44 8.93 25.11
CA TRP A 268 -0.10 8.48 23.82
C TRP A 268 -1.50 7.86 23.91
N ILE A 269 -1.88 7.33 25.08
CA ILE A 269 -3.18 6.68 25.28
C ILE A 269 -4.25 7.74 25.60
N ARG A 270 -5.15 8.00 24.67
CA ARG A 270 -6.30 8.90 24.86
C ARG A 270 -7.53 8.15 25.36
N GLU A 271 -8.35 8.79 26.19
CA GLU A 271 -9.61 8.19 26.65
C GLU A 271 -10.55 7.85 25.49
N ARG A 272 -10.65 8.75 24.50
CA ARG A 272 -11.43 8.57 23.28
C ARG A 272 -10.48 8.61 22.09
N VAL A 273 -10.79 7.79 21.10
CA VAL A 273 -10.12 7.78 19.80
C VAL A 273 -11.19 7.98 18.73
N ASP A 274 -10.95 8.95 17.87
CA ASP A 274 -11.65 9.04 16.59
C ASP A 274 -11.09 7.93 15.70
N VAL A 275 -11.83 6.82 15.60
CA VAL A 275 -11.63 5.87 14.51
C VAL A 275 -12.54 6.29 13.38
N ARG A 276 -11.93 6.62 12.27
CA ARG A 276 -12.56 6.65 10.96
C ARG A 276 -12.15 5.32 10.29
N PRO A 277 -12.86 4.79 9.28
CA PRO A 277 -12.13 4.07 8.26
C PRO A 277 -10.97 4.96 7.82
N ALA A 278 -9.81 4.41 7.47
CA ALA A 278 -8.89 5.26 6.71
C ALA A 278 -9.65 5.78 5.48
N PRO A 279 -9.30 6.95 4.92
CA PRO A 279 -9.33 7.03 3.47
C PRO A 279 -8.47 5.87 2.99
N HIS A 280 -9.11 4.74 2.70
CA HIS A 280 -8.44 3.54 2.26
C HIS A 280 -7.72 3.93 0.99
N ARG A 281 -6.45 3.55 0.85
CA ARG A 281 -5.71 3.71 -0.41
C ARG A 281 -6.27 2.75 -1.44
N THR A 282 -7.43 3.10 -1.95
CA THR A 282 -7.94 2.58 -3.20
C THR A 282 -7.07 3.14 -4.32
N VAL A 283 -7.00 2.42 -5.43
CA VAL A 283 -6.36 2.87 -6.67
C VAL A 283 -7.45 2.96 -7.75
N PRO A 284 -8.49 3.82 -7.64
CA PRO A 284 -9.63 3.72 -8.54
C PRO A 284 -9.27 4.27 -9.91
N GLY A 285 -9.74 3.54 -10.90
CA GLY A 285 -9.67 3.85 -12.31
C GLY A 285 -10.76 3.03 -12.99
N ASP A 286 -11.07 3.32 -14.25
CA ASP A 286 -12.03 2.61 -15.12
C ASP A 286 -11.71 1.10 -15.33
N HIS A 287 -10.69 0.62 -14.63
CA HIS A 287 -10.00 -0.65 -14.75
C HIS A 287 -9.63 -1.29 -13.40
N ARG A 288 -9.58 -0.61 -12.24
CA ARG A 288 -9.38 -1.33 -10.96
C ARG A 288 -10.67 -2.04 -10.57
N VAL A 289 -10.75 -3.29 -10.98
CA VAL A 289 -11.93 -4.14 -10.78
C VAL A 289 -11.65 -5.11 -9.64
N ASP A 290 -11.95 -4.72 -8.41
CA ASP A 290 -11.81 -5.55 -7.20
C ASP A 290 -13.23 -5.92 -6.73
N VAL A 291 -13.76 -7.09 -7.10
CA VAL A 291 -15.18 -7.43 -6.83
C VAL A 291 -15.38 -8.12 -5.48
N ASP A 292 -14.36 -8.75 -4.91
CA ASP A 292 -14.44 -9.37 -3.58
C ASP A 292 -13.93 -8.47 -2.43
N GLY A 293 -13.25 -7.36 -2.74
CA GLY A 293 -12.77 -6.34 -1.80
C GLY A 293 -11.48 -6.73 -1.06
N ASP A 294 -10.72 -7.70 -1.57
CA ASP A 294 -9.46 -8.17 -0.95
C ASP A 294 -8.26 -7.25 -1.21
N GLY A 295 -8.42 -6.24 -2.07
CA GLY A 295 -7.40 -5.26 -2.42
C GLY A 295 -6.78 -5.47 -3.81
N LYS A 296 -7.02 -6.60 -4.47
CA LYS A 296 -6.38 -6.98 -5.73
C LYS A 296 -7.33 -6.82 -6.90
N ALA A 297 -6.80 -6.46 -8.06
CA ALA A 297 -7.54 -6.44 -9.30
C ALA A 297 -7.91 -7.85 -9.73
N ASP A 298 -9.22 -8.09 -9.82
CA ASP A 298 -9.89 -9.25 -10.39
C ASP A 298 -9.99 -9.13 -11.92
N TYR A 299 -10.26 -10.26 -12.58
CA TYR A 299 -10.43 -10.32 -14.03
C TYR A 299 -11.92 -10.48 -14.33
N LEU A 300 -12.50 -9.53 -15.06
CA LEU A 300 -13.86 -9.64 -15.58
C LEU A 300 -13.89 -9.65 -17.11
N ALA A 301 -14.62 -10.61 -17.67
CA ALA A 301 -15.01 -10.61 -19.07
C ALA A 301 -16.43 -10.04 -19.19
N VAL A 302 -16.53 -8.82 -19.72
CA VAL A 302 -17.81 -8.14 -19.99
C VAL A 302 -18.33 -8.57 -21.34
N GLU A 303 -19.44 -9.28 -21.35
CA GLU A 303 -20.10 -9.77 -22.56
C GLU A 303 -20.82 -8.64 -23.33
N THR A 304 -21.13 -8.90 -24.59
CA THR A 304 -21.72 -7.89 -25.49
C THR A 304 -23.10 -7.37 -25.04
N ASP A 305 -23.85 -8.16 -24.25
CA ASP A 305 -25.13 -7.81 -23.63
C ASP A 305 -25.01 -7.17 -22.24
N GLY A 306 -23.78 -6.92 -21.78
CA GLY A 306 -23.46 -6.38 -20.47
C GLY A 306 -23.51 -7.40 -19.32
N SER A 307 -23.79 -8.68 -19.57
CA SER A 307 -23.52 -9.73 -18.58
C SER A 307 -22.00 -9.88 -18.37
N VAL A 308 -21.59 -10.41 -17.23
CA VAL A 308 -20.18 -10.39 -16.82
C VAL A 308 -19.78 -11.71 -16.16
N GLN A 309 -18.76 -12.35 -16.72
CA GLN A 309 -18.08 -13.48 -16.10
C GLN A 309 -16.87 -12.97 -15.29
N GLY A 310 -16.61 -13.56 -14.12
CA GLY A 310 -15.54 -13.12 -13.23
C GLY A 310 -14.61 -14.21 -12.73
N TRP A 311 -13.36 -13.85 -12.51
CA TRP A 311 -12.32 -14.65 -11.90
C TRP A 311 -11.59 -13.83 -10.87
N LEU A 312 -11.51 -14.38 -9.65
CA LEU A 312 -10.87 -13.67 -8.55
C LEU A 312 -9.37 -13.90 -8.53
N ASN A 313 -8.63 -12.83 -8.35
CA ASN A 313 -7.19 -12.89 -8.12
C ASN A 313 -6.89 -13.53 -6.76
N LYS A 314 -5.89 -14.41 -6.67
CA LYS A 314 -5.46 -15.02 -5.40
C LYS A 314 -4.06 -14.62 -4.96
N GLY A 315 -3.49 -13.57 -5.59
CA GLY A 315 -2.23 -12.93 -5.22
C GLY A 315 -0.97 -13.75 -5.52
N ASN A 316 -1.10 -14.91 -6.16
CA ASN A 316 0.00 -15.84 -6.43
C ASN A 316 0.01 -16.32 -7.89
N GLY A 317 -0.52 -15.51 -8.81
CA GLY A 317 -0.68 -15.86 -10.23
C GLY A 317 -1.78 -16.88 -10.52
N ASN A 318 -2.64 -17.23 -9.54
CA ASN A 318 -3.81 -18.07 -9.77
C ASN A 318 -5.12 -17.26 -9.73
N TRP A 319 -6.04 -17.70 -10.58
CA TRP A 319 -7.37 -17.11 -10.76
C TRP A 319 -8.45 -18.11 -10.36
N ALA A 320 -9.34 -17.72 -9.46
CA ALA A 320 -10.46 -18.53 -9.02
C ALA A 320 -11.74 -18.12 -9.77
N GLY A 321 -12.16 -18.91 -10.75
CA GLY A 321 -13.38 -18.64 -11.51
C GLY A 321 -14.63 -18.61 -10.63
N ARG A 322 -15.40 -17.54 -10.74
CA ARG A 322 -16.74 -17.38 -10.15
C ARG A 322 -17.86 -17.71 -11.14
N GLY A 323 -17.59 -17.60 -12.43
CA GLY A 323 -18.63 -17.67 -13.46
C GLY A 323 -19.37 -16.33 -13.52
N THR A 324 -20.68 -16.36 -13.68
CA THR A 324 -21.47 -15.14 -13.96
C THR A 324 -21.67 -14.31 -12.70
N VAL A 325 -20.83 -13.29 -12.51
CA VAL A 325 -20.88 -12.36 -11.37
C VAL A 325 -21.97 -11.29 -11.54
N ALA A 326 -22.32 -10.94 -12.78
CA ALA A 326 -23.46 -10.06 -13.08
C ALA A 326 -24.23 -10.57 -14.31
N THR A 327 -25.56 -10.60 -14.24
CA THR A 327 -26.43 -11.03 -15.36
C THR A 327 -26.64 -9.96 -16.43
N GLY A 328 -26.05 -8.77 -16.25
CA GLY A 328 -26.31 -7.60 -17.08
C GLY A 328 -27.64 -6.92 -16.77
N VAL A 329 -27.80 -5.71 -17.32
CA VAL A 329 -28.97 -4.83 -17.10
C VAL A 329 -29.60 -4.34 -18.40
N GLY A 330 -29.32 -5.02 -19.51
CA GLY A 330 -29.70 -4.61 -20.86
C GLY A 330 -28.92 -3.43 -21.42
N ALA A 331 -27.83 -3.02 -20.75
CA ALA A 331 -26.85 -2.08 -21.31
C ALA A 331 -25.83 -2.85 -22.16
N PRO A 332 -25.40 -2.33 -23.33
CA PRO A 332 -24.39 -3.00 -24.13
C PRO A 332 -23.05 -3.05 -23.39
N GLY A 333 -22.25 -4.09 -23.64
CA GLY A 333 -20.98 -4.33 -22.92
C GLY A 333 -19.95 -3.20 -23.07
N ASP A 334 -20.04 -2.37 -24.10
CA ASP A 334 -19.19 -1.18 -24.29
C ASP A 334 -19.64 0.03 -23.45
N GLY A 335 -20.86 0.02 -22.90
CA GLY A 335 -21.38 0.95 -21.90
C GLY A 335 -21.11 0.51 -20.45
N VAL A 336 -20.75 -0.76 -20.21
CA VAL A 336 -20.46 -1.26 -18.85
C VAL A 336 -19.08 -0.80 -18.37
N ARG A 337 -19.00 -0.35 -17.12
CA ARG A 337 -17.79 0.00 -16.35
C ARG A 337 -17.86 -0.56 -14.93
N PHE A 338 -16.70 -0.55 -14.28
CA PHE A 338 -16.52 -1.01 -12.91
C PHE A 338 -15.66 -0.01 -12.14
N ALA A 339 -16.16 0.44 -10.99
CA ALA A 339 -15.45 1.31 -10.05
C ALA A 339 -16.18 1.29 -8.69
N ASP A 340 -15.48 1.53 -7.58
CA ASP A 340 -16.09 1.67 -6.25
C ASP A 340 -16.76 3.05 -6.13
N LEU A 341 -18.09 3.10 -6.07
CA LEU A 341 -18.87 4.35 -6.06
C LEU A 341 -19.27 4.79 -4.65
N ASP A 342 -19.33 3.88 -3.67
CA ASP A 342 -19.76 4.18 -2.30
C ASP A 342 -18.67 4.10 -1.22
N GLY A 343 -17.49 3.59 -1.58
CA GLY A 343 -16.29 3.52 -0.75
C GLY A 343 -16.20 2.23 0.10
N ASP A 344 -16.93 1.17 -0.25
CA ASP A 344 -16.91 -0.10 0.48
C ASP A 344 -15.79 -1.07 0.05
N ARG A 345 -14.93 -0.62 -0.87
CA ARG A 345 -13.79 -1.29 -1.52
C ARG A 345 -14.16 -2.32 -2.58
N LYS A 346 -15.43 -2.37 -3.00
CA LYS A 346 -15.88 -3.27 -4.06
C LYS A 346 -16.16 -2.50 -5.34
N ALA A 347 -15.76 -3.05 -6.46
CA ALA A 347 -16.14 -2.53 -7.76
C ALA A 347 -17.64 -2.71 -7.99
N ASP A 348 -18.33 -1.59 -8.15
CA ASP A 348 -19.75 -1.52 -8.47
C ASP A 348 -19.97 -1.64 -9.99
N TYR A 349 -21.14 -2.15 -10.38
CA TYR A 349 -21.51 -2.27 -11.79
C TYR A 349 -22.13 -0.93 -12.25
N LEU A 350 -21.51 -0.31 -13.25
CA LEU A 350 -21.93 0.97 -13.81
C LEU A 350 -22.35 0.79 -15.27
N ALA A 351 -23.59 1.16 -15.61
CA ALA A 351 -24.06 1.29 -16.98
C ALA A 351 -24.00 2.76 -17.41
N VAL A 352 -23.09 3.09 -18.33
CA VAL A 352 -22.94 4.41 -18.92
C VAL A 352 -23.74 4.47 -20.23
N ASP A 353 -24.77 5.31 -20.26
CA ASP A 353 -25.64 5.57 -21.41
C ASP A 353 -24.98 6.55 -22.39
N ASP A 354 -25.44 6.61 -23.66
CA ASP A 354 -24.76 7.35 -24.76
C ASP A 354 -24.43 8.83 -24.47
N ASN A 355 -25.21 9.50 -23.63
CA ASN A 355 -25.02 10.91 -23.23
C ASN A 355 -24.14 11.10 -21.98
N GLY A 356 -23.50 10.03 -21.50
CA GLY A 356 -22.68 10.01 -20.30
C GLY A 356 -23.47 9.93 -18.99
N SER A 357 -24.79 9.71 -19.04
CA SER A 357 -25.60 9.35 -17.87
C SER A 357 -25.15 8.00 -17.31
N VAL A 358 -25.19 7.83 -15.99
CA VAL A 358 -24.69 6.65 -15.29
C VAL A 358 -25.79 6.07 -14.41
N ARG A 359 -26.11 4.79 -14.63
CA ARG A 359 -26.92 3.98 -13.72
C ARG A 359 -26.00 3.01 -12.96
N ALA A 360 -26.19 2.88 -11.65
CA ALA A 360 -25.30 2.08 -10.80
C ALA A 360 -26.03 0.98 -10.03
N TRP A 361 -25.31 -0.12 -9.82
CA TRP A 361 -25.68 -1.22 -8.94
C TRP A 361 -24.51 -1.50 -8.01
N LEU A 362 -24.72 -1.29 -6.72
CA LEU A 362 -23.66 -1.44 -5.74
C LEU A 362 -23.41 -2.91 -5.43
N ASN A 363 -22.15 -3.29 -5.31
CA ASN A 363 -21.73 -4.65 -5.02
C ASN A 363 -21.82 -4.93 -3.52
N LYS A 364 -22.93 -5.46 -3.03
CA LYS A 364 -23.08 -5.88 -1.63
C LYS A 364 -22.61 -7.31 -1.38
N GLY A 365 -21.58 -7.72 -2.13
CA GLY A 365 -20.98 -9.06 -2.08
C GLY A 365 -21.69 -10.06 -3.01
N GLY A 366 -22.03 -9.64 -4.23
CA GLY A 366 -22.32 -10.59 -5.32
C GLY A 366 -21.04 -11.37 -5.63
N ASP A 367 -21.00 -12.70 -5.61
CA ASP A 367 -22.05 -13.72 -5.68
C ASP A 367 -22.14 -14.60 -4.40
N GLY A 368 -21.78 -14.06 -3.24
CA GLY A 368 -21.66 -14.81 -1.99
C GLY A 368 -22.93 -14.86 -1.13
N GLN A 369 -23.35 -13.72 -0.57
CA GLN A 369 -24.51 -13.63 0.36
C GLN A 369 -25.31 -12.30 0.31
N GLY A 370 -25.00 -11.34 -0.58
CA GLY A 370 -25.66 -10.01 -0.56
C GLY A 370 -26.10 -9.39 -1.90
N GLY A 371 -25.53 -9.80 -3.05
CA GLY A 371 -26.04 -9.42 -4.38
C GLY A 371 -25.75 -7.98 -4.83
N TRP A 372 -26.48 -7.53 -5.87
CA TRP A 372 -26.34 -6.21 -6.51
C TRP A 372 -27.50 -5.28 -6.11
N GLU A 373 -27.20 -4.15 -5.48
CA GLU A 373 -28.19 -3.17 -5.02
C GLU A 373 -28.36 -2.02 -6.04
N SER A 374 -29.49 -1.95 -6.74
CA SER A 374 -29.72 -0.87 -7.70
C SER A 374 -29.87 0.49 -7.02
N ARG A 375 -29.10 1.48 -7.49
CA ARG A 375 -29.21 2.90 -7.06
C ARG A 375 -29.88 3.79 -8.11
N GLY A 376 -30.37 3.23 -9.22
CA GLY A 376 -30.95 3.99 -10.31
C GLY A 376 -29.89 4.86 -11.01
N THR A 377 -30.27 6.05 -11.46
CA THR A 377 -29.35 7.03 -12.04
C THR A 377 -28.59 7.75 -10.93
N VAL A 378 -27.26 7.66 -10.96
CA VAL A 378 -26.34 8.29 -9.98
C VAL A 378 -25.62 9.51 -10.53
N ALA A 379 -25.55 9.64 -11.85
CA ALA A 379 -25.11 10.84 -12.56
C ALA A 379 -26.00 11.05 -13.79
N THR A 380 -26.62 12.22 -13.96
CA THR A 380 -27.39 12.55 -15.18
C THR A 380 -26.53 12.67 -16.45
N GLY A 381 -25.20 12.66 -16.30
CA GLY A 381 -24.25 12.95 -17.35
C GLY A 381 -24.13 14.45 -17.64
N VAL A 382 -23.08 14.81 -18.38
CA VAL A 382 -22.72 16.21 -18.71
C VAL A 382 -22.77 16.49 -20.22
N GLY A 383 -23.47 15.63 -20.98
CA GLY A 383 -23.56 15.71 -22.44
C GLY A 383 -22.32 15.21 -23.20
N ALA A 384 -21.36 14.61 -22.49
CA ALA A 384 -20.20 13.96 -23.10
C ALA A 384 -20.55 12.52 -23.52
N PRO A 385 -20.04 12.02 -24.66
CA PRO A 385 -20.31 10.65 -25.08
C PRO A 385 -19.61 9.63 -24.17
N ARG A 386 -20.22 8.45 -23.99
CA ARG A 386 -19.77 7.43 -23.02
C ARG A 386 -18.37 6.86 -23.21
N ASP A 387 -17.79 6.98 -24.39
CA ASP A 387 -16.40 6.59 -24.66
C ASP A 387 -15.38 7.56 -24.04
N LYS A 388 -15.82 8.79 -23.69
CA LYS A 388 -15.03 9.83 -23.00
C LYS A 388 -15.18 9.79 -21.47
N VAL A 389 -16.19 9.09 -20.96
CA VAL A 389 -16.44 8.94 -19.51
C VAL A 389 -15.46 7.94 -18.89
N ARG A 390 -14.85 8.31 -17.76
CA ARG A 390 -14.00 7.46 -16.91
C ARG A 390 -14.39 7.65 -15.45
N PHE A 391 -13.99 6.71 -14.60
CA PHE A 391 -14.14 6.79 -13.16
C PHE A 391 -12.77 6.62 -12.50
N ALA A 392 -12.44 7.45 -11.51
CA ALA A 392 -11.21 7.36 -10.71
C ALA A 392 -11.32 8.26 -9.47
N ASP A 393 -10.68 7.95 -8.35
CA ASP A 393 -10.70 8.79 -7.14
C ASP A 393 -9.57 9.82 -7.22
N LEU A 394 -9.93 11.10 -7.31
CA LEU A 394 -8.98 12.19 -7.45
C LEU A 394 -8.71 12.92 -6.13
N ASP A 395 -9.55 12.79 -5.10
CA ASP A 395 -9.34 13.47 -3.81
C ASP A 395 -8.91 12.53 -2.66
N GLY A 396 -8.94 11.22 -2.90
CA GLY A 396 -8.48 10.16 -2.01
C GLY A 396 -9.49 9.84 -0.92
N ASP A 397 -10.80 10.07 -1.15
CA ASP A 397 -11.85 9.76 -0.17
C ASP A 397 -12.36 8.31 -0.21
N GLY A 398 -11.85 7.51 -1.16
CA GLY A 398 -12.15 6.09 -1.36
C GLY A 398 -13.20 5.84 -2.43
N LYS A 399 -13.79 6.88 -3.04
CA LYS A 399 -14.87 6.76 -4.03
C LYS A 399 -14.40 7.24 -5.39
N ALA A 400 -14.86 6.55 -6.43
CA ALA A 400 -14.58 6.95 -7.79
C ALA A 400 -15.39 8.21 -8.17
N ASP A 401 -14.68 9.20 -8.69
CA ASP A 401 -15.21 10.44 -9.25
C ASP A 401 -15.63 10.26 -10.70
N TYR A 402 -16.53 11.11 -11.18
CA TYR A 402 -16.97 11.12 -12.58
C TYR A 402 -16.04 12.02 -13.40
N LEU A 403 -15.36 11.45 -14.39
CA LEU A 403 -14.41 12.14 -15.24
C LEU A 403 -14.87 12.12 -16.70
N VAL A 404 -14.61 13.22 -17.41
CA VAL A 404 -14.64 13.26 -18.87
C VAL A 404 -13.24 13.58 -19.36
N VAL A 405 -12.70 12.70 -20.21
CA VAL A 405 -11.45 12.94 -20.94
C VAL A 405 -11.80 13.35 -22.36
N ASP A 406 -11.47 14.58 -22.74
CA ASP A 406 -11.67 15.11 -24.10
C ASP A 406 -10.57 14.62 -25.06
N ASP A 407 -10.76 14.80 -26.38
CA ASP A 407 -9.87 14.22 -27.42
C ASP A 407 -8.38 14.61 -27.29
N ASP A 408 -8.10 15.79 -26.74
CA ASP A 408 -6.76 16.34 -26.51
C ASP A 408 -6.10 15.86 -25.20
N GLY A 409 -6.74 14.92 -24.49
CA GLY A 409 -6.32 14.42 -23.20
C GLY A 409 -6.62 15.39 -22.05
N SER A 410 -7.34 16.49 -22.27
CA SER A 410 -7.82 17.33 -21.18
C SER A 410 -8.93 16.63 -20.37
N VAL A 411 -8.97 16.91 -19.07
CA VAL A 411 -9.79 16.17 -18.10
C VAL A 411 -10.68 17.14 -17.35
N ARG A 412 -11.99 16.92 -17.41
CA ARG A 412 -12.99 17.58 -16.58
C ARG A 412 -13.50 16.61 -15.53
N ALA A 413 -13.64 17.06 -14.28
CA ALA A 413 -13.91 16.18 -13.15
C ALA A 413 -15.05 16.69 -12.25
N TRP A 414 -15.76 15.73 -11.68
CA TRP A 414 -16.82 15.93 -10.70
C TRP A 414 -16.60 14.96 -9.55
N ILE A 415 -16.30 15.51 -8.37
CA ILE A 415 -15.96 14.72 -7.20
C ILE A 415 -17.22 14.10 -6.59
N ASN A 416 -17.16 12.82 -6.27
CA ASN A 416 -18.29 12.03 -5.77
C ASN A 416 -18.54 12.30 -4.29
N LYS A 417 -19.51 13.16 -3.98
CA LYS A 417 -19.99 13.36 -2.59
C LYS A 417 -21.29 12.61 -2.30
N GLY A 418 -21.53 11.52 -3.03
CA GLY A 418 -22.71 10.65 -2.93
C GLY A 418 -23.60 10.65 -4.18
N GLY A 419 -23.13 11.22 -5.29
CA GLY A 419 -23.85 11.35 -6.55
C GLY A 419 -25.19 12.08 -6.43
N ASP A 420 -26.04 11.97 -7.44
CA ASP A 420 -27.32 12.71 -7.56
C ASP A 420 -28.39 12.37 -6.50
N GLY A 421 -28.10 11.47 -5.55
CA GLY A 421 -29.01 11.06 -4.47
C GLY A 421 -28.51 11.28 -3.04
N HIS A 422 -27.20 11.39 -2.80
CA HIS A 422 -26.63 11.34 -1.42
C HIS A 422 -25.57 12.40 -1.10
N GLY A 423 -25.53 13.51 -1.83
CA GLY A 423 -24.69 14.68 -1.51
C GLY A 423 -24.13 15.40 -2.74
N GLY A 424 -24.34 14.86 -3.93
CA GLY A 424 -24.10 15.51 -5.21
C GLY A 424 -22.73 15.22 -5.82
N TRP A 425 -22.52 15.88 -6.95
CA TRP A 425 -21.28 15.90 -7.73
C TRP A 425 -20.63 17.29 -7.61
N ASP A 426 -19.46 17.37 -6.99
CA ASP A 426 -18.71 18.62 -6.83
C ASP A 426 -17.85 18.89 -8.08
N GLY A 427 -18.36 19.71 -9.00
CA GLY A 427 -17.73 19.99 -10.29
C GLY A 427 -16.48 20.87 -10.17
N ARG A 428 -15.32 20.33 -10.50
CA ARG A 428 -14.02 21.03 -10.44
C ARG A 428 -13.62 21.72 -11.74
N GLY A 429 -14.40 21.56 -12.80
CA GLY A 429 -14.02 22.03 -14.13
C GLY A 429 -12.84 21.24 -14.69
N THR A 430 -11.98 21.89 -15.48
CA THR A 430 -10.82 21.25 -16.12
C THR A 430 -9.64 21.12 -15.14
N LEU A 431 -9.45 19.92 -14.57
CA LEU A 431 -8.35 19.62 -13.66
C LEU A 431 -7.01 19.38 -14.37
N ALA A 432 -7.05 18.91 -15.61
CA ALA A 432 -5.86 18.81 -16.46
C ALA A 432 -6.18 19.45 -17.81
N ALA A 433 -5.52 20.56 -18.14
CA ALA A 433 -5.57 21.15 -19.49
C ALA A 433 -4.68 20.38 -20.48
N GLY A 434 -4.79 19.05 -20.47
CA GLY A 434 -3.93 18.12 -21.23
C GLY A 434 -2.52 17.95 -20.66
N ALA A 435 -2.25 18.38 -19.41
CA ALA A 435 -1.02 18.19 -18.61
C ALA A 435 0.34 18.53 -19.28
N GLY A 436 0.36 19.15 -20.46
CA GLY A 436 1.54 19.18 -21.34
C GLY A 436 1.90 17.81 -21.94
N ALA A 437 0.99 16.84 -21.86
CA ALA A 437 1.18 15.45 -22.26
C ALA A 437 1.13 15.22 -23.78
N GLY A 438 0.33 16.01 -24.52
CA GLY A 438 0.09 15.76 -25.95
C GLY A 438 -0.44 14.35 -26.23
N ALA A 439 -1.21 13.79 -25.30
CA ALA A 439 -1.76 12.45 -25.37
C ALA A 439 -3.16 12.52 -25.99
N SER A 440 -3.52 11.53 -26.82
CA SER A 440 -4.92 11.36 -27.25
C SER A 440 -5.79 10.99 -26.04
N GLY A 441 -7.03 11.49 -25.96
CA GLY A 441 -7.94 11.18 -24.85
C GLY A 441 -8.16 9.67 -24.62
N ASP A 442 -8.26 8.91 -25.71
CA ASP A 442 -8.35 7.44 -25.75
C ASP A 442 -7.08 6.72 -25.24
N ARG A 443 -5.96 7.43 -25.11
CA ARG A 443 -4.70 6.96 -24.49
C ARG A 443 -4.55 7.33 -23.01
N VAL A 444 -5.45 8.14 -22.45
CA VAL A 444 -5.42 8.51 -21.02
C VAL A 444 -5.96 7.37 -20.15
N ARG A 445 -5.26 7.10 -19.05
CA ARG A 445 -5.65 6.19 -17.97
C ARG A 445 -5.48 6.91 -16.63
N PHE A 446 -6.18 6.41 -15.62
CA PHE A 446 -6.06 6.86 -14.24
C PHE A 446 -5.82 5.64 -13.36
N ALA A 447 -4.79 5.71 -12.53
CA ALA A 447 -4.49 4.75 -11.48
C ALA A 447 -3.46 5.38 -10.53
N ASP A 448 -3.51 5.05 -9.24
CA ASP A 448 -2.51 5.47 -8.26
C ASP A 448 -1.19 4.72 -8.50
N LEU A 449 -0.20 5.42 -9.05
CA LEU A 449 1.10 4.85 -9.42
C LEU A 449 2.07 4.87 -8.23
N ASN A 450 1.87 5.78 -7.29
CA ASN A 450 2.80 6.04 -6.20
C ASN A 450 2.34 5.44 -4.85
N GLY A 451 1.09 4.99 -4.80
CA GLY A 451 0.44 4.35 -3.67
C GLY A 451 0.07 5.33 -2.60
N ASP A 452 -0.38 6.55 -2.94
CA ASP A 452 -0.82 7.55 -1.97
C ASP A 452 -2.32 7.56 -1.65
N GLY A 453 -3.12 6.86 -2.44
CA GLY A 453 -4.59 6.75 -2.37
C GLY A 453 -5.32 7.59 -3.42
N ARG A 454 -4.63 8.32 -4.30
CA ARG A 454 -5.25 9.13 -5.36
C ARG A 454 -4.81 8.65 -6.74
N ALA A 455 -5.73 8.68 -7.69
CA ALA A 455 -5.42 8.32 -9.06
C ALA A 455 -4.53 9.39 -9.72
N ASP A 456 -3.41 8.92 -10.29
CA ASP A 456 -2.47 9.72 -11.07
C ASP A 456 -2.90 9.75 -12.55
N TYR A 457 -2.52 10.80 -13.28
CA TYR A 457 -2.80 10.91 -14.72
C TYR A 457 -1.72 10.18 -15.50
N LEU A 458 -2.13 9.21 -16.32
CA LEU A 458 -1.23 8.33 -17.08
C LEU A 458 -1.55 8.44 -18.58
N ALA A 459 -0.55 8.78 -19.39
CA ALA A 459 -0.63 8.76 -20.84
C ALA A 459 0.10 7.51 -21.37
N VAL A 460 -0.63 6.64 -22.07
CA VAL A 460 -0.06 5.44 -22.71
C VAL A 460 0.22 5.73 -24.18
N ASP A 461 1.49 5.78 -24.56
CA ASP A 461 1.88 5.99 -25.96
C ASP A 461 1.65 4.71 -26.80
N ASP A 462 1.58 4.83 -28.13
CA ASP A 462 1.19 3.72 -29.02
C ASP A 462 2.09 2.46 -28.92
N ASN A 463 3.34 2.63 -28.48
CA ASN A 463 4.31 1.57 -28.23
C ASN A 463 4.19 0.92 -26.82
N GLY A 464 3.16 1.28 -26.06
CA GLY A 464 2.91 0.82 -24.70
C GLY A 464 3.79 1.47 -23.64
N SER A 465 4.60 2.49 -23.96
CA SER A 465 5.31 3.28 -22.95
C SER A 465 4.34 4.19 -22.20
N VAL A 466 4.60 4.44 -20.91
CA VAL A 466 3.69 5.20 -20.03
C VAL A 466 4.39 6.42 -19.50
N ARG A 467 3.75 7.58 -19.64
CA ARG A 467 4.16 8.85 -19.04
C ARG A 467 3.17 9.23 -17.94
N ALA A 468 3.68 9.67 -16.79
CA ALA A 468 2.85 9.93 -15.61
C ALA A 468 2.98 11.35 -15.07
N TRP A 469 1.90 11.83 -14.46
CA TRP A 469 1.85 13.05 -13.68
C TRP A 469 1.10 12.73 -12.38
N LEU A 470 1.76 12.93 -11.24
CA LEU A 470 1.15 12.56 -9.97
C LEU A 470 0.15 13.62 -9.48
N ASN A 471 -0.89 13.16 -8.79
CA ASN A 471 -1.93 14.00 -8.22
C ASN A 471 -1.53 14.50 -6.81
N PRO A 472 -1.28 15.81 -6.61
CA PRO A 472 -0.87 16.34 -5.31
C PRO A 472 -1.97 16.39 -4.24
N GLY A 473 -3.24 16.12 -4.59
CA GLY A 473 -4.34 15.95 -3.62
C GLY A 473 -5.03 17.22 -3.13
N ASP A 474 -4.75 18.38 -3.73
CA ASP A 474 -5.53 19.61 -3.51
C ASP A 474 -6.72 19.76 -4.48
N GLY A 475 -6.81 18.89 -5.50
CA GLY A 475 -7.85 18.90 -6.52
C GLY A 475 -7.97 20.23 -7.27
N ASN A 476 -6.85 20.97 -7.38
CA ASN A 476 -6.72 22.29 -8.03
C ASN A 476 -5.28 22.62 -8.48
N GLY A 477 -4.28 21.85 -8.04
CA GLY A 477 -2.86 22.09 -8.27
C GLY A 477 -2.33 21.48 -9.56
N ALA A 478 -1.17 21.95 -10.00
CA ALA A 478 -0.51 21.43 -11.19
C ALA A 478 0.03 20.01 -10.95
N TRP A 479 -0.47 19.05 -11.73
CA TRP A 479 -0.06 17.65 -11.68
C TRP A 479 1.47 17.48 -11.85
N ALA A 480 2.09 16.72 -10.95
CA ALA A 480 3.54 16.64 -10.84
C ALA A 480 4.13 15.65 -11.87
N SER A 481 4.55 16.16 -13.03
CA SER A 481 5.12 15.32 -14.09
C SER A 481 6.31 14.48 -13.63
N ARG A 482 6.27 13.19 -13.96
CA ARG A 482 7.36 12.22 -13.72
C ARG A 482 8.07 11.79 -15.00
N GLY A 483 7.65 12.29 -16.17
CA GLY A 483 8.14 11.82 -17.46
C GLY A 483 7.70 10.39 -17.74
N THR A 484 8.49 9.65 -18.50
CA THR A 484 8.26 8.22 -18.77
C THR A 484 8.56 7.41 -17.51
N VAL A 485 7.54 6.68 -17.01
CA VAL A 485 7.61 5.82 -15.83
C VAL A 485 7.69 4.35 -16.17
N ALA A 486 7.26 3.96 -17.38
CA ALA A 486 7.50 2.64 -17.95
C ALA A 486 7.92 2.80 -19.40
N ALA A 487 9.05 2.21 -19.81
CA ALA A 487 9.54 2.27 -21.19
C ALA A 487 8.65 1.51 -22.20
N GLY A 488 7.67 0.74 -21.72
CA GLY A 488 6.86 -0.17 -22.52
C GLY A 488 7.58 -1.48 -22.82
N VAL A 489 6.81 -2.51 -23.17
CA VAL A 489 7.31 -3.88 -23.38
C VAL A 489 7.21 -4.33 -24.84
N GLY A 490 7.03 -3.37 -25.77
CA GLY A 490 6.78 -3.62 -27.19
C GLY A 490 5.34 -4.05 -27.52
N ALA A 491 4.43 -3.96 -26.55
CA ALA A 491 2.99 -4.21 -26.75
C ALA A 491 2.27 -2.94 -27.24
N PRO A 492 1.23 -3.05 -28.08
CA PRO A 492 0.42 -1.90 -28.51
C PRO A 492 -0.26 -1.16 -27.33
N GLY A 493 -0.28 0.16 -27.35
CA GLY A 493 -0.80 0.97 -26.22
C GLY A 493 -2.28 0.80 -25.86
N ASP A 494 -3.10 0.18 -26.71
CA ASP A 494 -4.49 -0.20 -26.44
C ASP A 494 -4.62 -1.52 -25.66
N THR A 495 -3.60 -2.37 -25.67
CA THR A 495 -3.51 -3.59 -24.84
C THR A 495 -3.12 -3.29 -23.39
N VAL A 496 -2.53 -2.12 -23.12
CA VAL A 496 -1.97 -1.77 -21.82
C VAL A 496 -3.06 -1.38 -20.81
N ARG A 497 -2.98 -1.93 -19.60
CA ARG A 497 -3.80 -1.57 -18.41
C ARG A 497 -2.88 -1.27 -17.24
N LEU A 498 -3.35 -0.45 -16.30
CA LEU A 498 -2.63 -0.10 -15.09
C LEU A 498 -3.56 -0.36 -13.91
N SER A 499 -3.20 -1.30 -13.03
CA SER A 499 -4.08 -1.78 -11.95
C SER A 499 -3.28 -2.55 -10.91
N ASP A 500 -3.68 -2.50 -9.64
CA ASP A 500 -2.98 -3.21 -8.56
C ASP A 500 -3.36 -4.70 -8.54
N VAL A 501 -2.53 -5.56 -9.14
CA VAL A 501 -2.79 -7.02 -9.20
C VAL A 501 -2.17 -7.78 -8.02
N ASN A 502 -1.40 -7.11 -7.16
CA ASN A 502 -0.66 -7.76 -6.09
C ASN A 502 -1.22 -7.42 -4.68
N GLY A 503 -1.91 -6.28 -4.55
CA GLY A 503 -2.58 -5.78 -3.35
C GLY A 503 -1.68 -4.90 -2.46
N ASP A 504 -0.63 -4.29 -2.99
CA ASP A 504 0.28 -3.41 -2.24
C ASP A 504 -0.06 -1.91 -2.34
N GLY A 505 -1.18 -1.59 -3.00
CA GLY A 505 -1.72 -0.26 -3.15
C GLY A 505 -1.12 0.54 -4.29
N ARG A 506 -0.32 -0.05 -5.19
CA ARG A 506 0.22 0.64 -6.38
C ARG A 506 -0.24 -0.04 -7.66
N ALA A 507 -0.51 0.79 -8.69
CA ALA A 507 -0.83 0.28 -10.01
C ALA A 507 0.37 -0.43 -10.65
N ASP A 508 0.17 -1.69 -11.03
CA ASP A 508 1.10 -2.51 -11.79
C ASP A 508 0.88 -2.32 -13.31
N TYR A 509 1.91 -2.56 -14.11
CA TYR A 509 1.84 -2.45 -15.57
C TYR A 509 1.38 -3.78 -16.17
N LEU A 510 0.25 -3.77 -16.88
CA LEU A 510 -0.37 -4.95 -17.46
C LEU A 510 -0.44 -4.84 -18.98
N VAL A 511 -0.27 -5.96 -19.67
CA VAL A 511 -0.63 -6.15 -21.08
C VAL A 511 -1.72 -7.19 -21.15
N VAL A 512 -2.86 -6.82 -21.73
CA VAL A 512 -3.97 -7.71 -22.06
C VAL A 512 -3.90 -8.03 -23.55
N ASP A 513 -3.45 -9.23 -23.89
CA ASP A 513 -3.30 -9.68 -25.27
C ASP A 513 -4.69 -9.94 -25.92
N GLU A 514 -4.75 -10.04 -27.26
CA GLU A 514 -6.03 -10.22 -28.00
C GLU A 514 -6.79 -11.49 -27.60
N ASP A 515 -6.07 -12.52 -27.16
CA ASP A 515 -6.64 -13.74 -26.61
C ASP A 515 -7.11 -13.58 -25.16
N GLY A 516 -7.10 -12.37 -24.59
CA GLY A 516 -7.50 -12.13 -23.21
C GLY A 516 -6.52 -12.66 -22.15
N SER A 517 -5.35 -13.19 -22.52
CA SER A 517 -4.27 -13.46 -21.57
C SER A 517 -3.70 -12.16 -21.01
N VAL A 518 -3.20 -12.20 -19.77
CA VAL A 518 -2.66 -11.01 -19.08
C VAL A 518 -1.25 -11.27 -18.61
N ARG A 519 -0.34 -10.37 -18.98
CA ARG A 519 1.04 -10.33 -18.49
C ARG A 519 1.24 -9.09 -17.64
N ALA A 520 1.91 -9.21 -16.49
CA ALA A 520 2.08 -8.15 -15.52
C ALA A 520 3.54 -7.91 -15.13
N TRP A 521 3.85 -6.65 -14.88
CA TRP A 521 5.12 -6.15 -14.35
C TRP A 521 4.79 -5.34 -13.10
N LEU A 522 5.22 -5.83 -11.93
CA LEU A 522 4.82 -5.27 -10.64
C LEU A 522 5.62 -4.00 -10.33
N ASN A 523 4.93 -2.95 -9.87
CA ASN A 523 5.50 -1.66 -9.54
C ASN A 523 6.19 -1.70 -8.17
N ARG A 524 7.52 -1.66 -8.13
CA ARG A 524 8.29 -1.73 -6.88
C ARG A 524 8.72 -0.36 -6.36
N SER A 525 8.47 0.70 -7.11
CA SER A 525 8.84 2.06 -6.72
C SER A 525 7.77 2.70 -5.81
N PRO A 526 8.11 3.06 -4.55
CA PRO A 526 7.22 3.84 -3.69
C PRO A 526 7.14 5.33 -4.11
N ASP A 527 7.76 5.71 -5.25
CA ASP A 527 7.64 7.05 -5.83
C ASP A 527 7.26 7.04 -7.32
N GLY A 528 6.78 5.91 -7.86
CA GLY A 528 6.31 5.78 -9.24
C GLY A 528 7.39 5.96 -10.31
N ARG A 529 8.65 5.61 -10.02
CA ARG A 529 9.76 5.56 -10.99
C ARG A 529 9.96 4.14 -11.55
N ASP A 530 10.74 4.05 -12.62
CA ASP A 530 11.05 2.87 -13.43
C ASP A 530 11.78 1.74 -12.66
N ASP A 531 11.10 1.12 -11.69
CA ASP A 531 11.48 -0.10 -10.97
C ASP A 531 10.31 -1.09 -11.06
N TRP A 532 10.33 -1.88 -12.13
CA TRP A 532 9.32 -2.88 -12.46
C TRP A 532 9.87 -4.29 -12.27
N SER A 533 9.03 -5.24 -11.84
CA SER A 533 9.43 -6.65 -11.84
C SER A 533 9.73 -7.17 -13.26
N ALA A 534 10.38 -8.33 -13.35
CA ALA A 534 10.30 -9.11 -14.58
C ALA A 534 8.82 -9.44 -14.88
N GLY A 535 8.48 -9.52 -16.17
CA GLY A 535 7.12 -9.82 -16.61
C GLY A 535 6.69 -11.24 -16.25
N VAL A 536 5.50 -11.38 -15.67
CA VAL A 536 4.89 -12.65 -15.28
C VAL A 536 3.56 -12.82 -16.00
N LEU A 537 3.28 -14.02 -16.50
CA LEU A 537 1.95 -14.37 -17.01
C LEU A 537 0.99 -14.55 -15.82
N LEU A 538 -0.03 -13.70 -15.73
CA LEU A 538 -1.09 -13.80 -14.72
C LEU A 538 -2.20 -14.73 -15.19
N ALA A 539 -2.78 -14.45 -16.36
CA ALA A 539 -3.98 -15.12 -16.86
C ALA A 539 -3.75 -15.68 -18.27
N THR A 540 -4.44 -16.76 -18.63
CA THR A 540 -4.28 -17.49 -19.90
C THR A 540 -5.58 -17.54 -20.70
N GLY A 541 -5.54 -17.07 -21.95
CA GLY A 541 -6.60 -17.26 -22.94
C GLY A 541 -7.94 -16.57 -22.62
N PRO A 542 -8.93 -16.67 -23.53
CA PRO A 542 -10.13 -15.87 -23.42
C PRO A 542 -11.07 -16.58 -22.47
N LEU A 543 -11.28 -15.97 -21.31
CA LEU A 543 -12.13 -16.52 -20.27
C LEU A 543 -13.63 -16.23 -20.54
N GLY A 544 -13.95 -15.26 -21.41
CA GLY A 544 -15.31 -14.91 -21.85
C GLY A 544 -15.63 -15.32 -23.29
N SER A 545 -16.83 -14.95 -23.75
CA SER A 545 -17.31 -15.27 -25.10
C SER A 545 -16.67 -14.38 -26.19
N PRO A 546 -16.74 -14.76 -27.48
CA PRO A 546 -16.22 -13.93 -28.57
C PRO A 546 -16.85 -12.53 -28.60
N GLY A 547 -16.01 -11.50 -28.63
CA GLY A 547 -16.45 -10.09 -28.57
C GLY A 547 -16.64 -9.53 -27.15
N SER A 548 -16.40 -10.33 -26.11
CA SER A 548 -16.28 -9.83 -24.73
C SER A 548 -15.10 -8.86 -24.58
N ARG A 549 -15.19 -7.99 -23.57
CA ARG A 549 -14.14 -7.02 -23.20
C ARG A 549 -13.58 -7.36 -21.83
N VAL A 550 -12.26 -7.54 -21.76
CA VAL A 550 -11.54 -7.74 -20.50
C VAL A 550 -11.45 -6.44 -19.72
N ARG A 551 -11.75 -6.51 -18.43
CA ARG A 551 -11.49 -5.47 -17.41
C ARG A 551 -10.65 -6.10 -16.29
N ILE A 552 -9.55 -5.42 -15.96
CA ILE A 552 -8.56 -5.75 -14.93
C ILE A 552 -7.74 -4.49 -14.63
#